data_AF-A0AA96UB57-F1
#
_entry.id   AF-A0AA96UB57-F1
#
_cell.length_a   1.000
_cell.length_b   1.000
_cell.length_c   1.000
_cell.angle_alpha   90.00
_cell.angle_beta   90.00
_cell.angle_gamma   90.00
#
_symmetry.space_group_name_H-M   'P 1'
#
loop_
_entity.id
_entity.type
_entity.pdbx_description
1 polymer ?
#
loop_
_entity_poly.entity_id
_entity_poly.type
_entity_poly.pdbx_seq_one_letter_code
_entity_poly.pdbx_strand_id
1 'polypeptide(L)'
;MQALLSVGIVLAIFGGGAWYVWNYNTSPTGGKAKAEASRSARAVEAKTHDPEIGDCVKVADPEGHPVPTIVDCASPEAEYKMADQLLGDDKHCGKEFDYGIRYVSSRRIDSTLCFTKIRH
;
A
#
# COMPACT_ATOMS: atom_id res chain seq x y z
N MET A 1 -10.76 -23.29 54.46
CA MET A 1 -9.81 -23.47 53.33
C MET A 1 -10.54 -23.27 51.99
N GLN A 2 -10.99 -22.04 51.66
CA GLN A 2 -11.69 -21.78 50.38
C GLN A 2 -11.29 -20.45 49.70
N ALA A 3 -10.55 -19.55 50.36
CA ALA A 3 -10.16 -18.26 49.79
C ALA A 3 -8.84 -18.28 48.99
N LEU A 4 -8.00 -19.31 49.16
CA LEU A 4 -6.71 -19.43 48.46
C LEU A 4 -6.85 -19.97 47.03
N LEU A 5 -7.92 -20.72 46.74
CA LEU A 5 -8.15 -21.29 45.40
C LEU A 5 -8.61 -20.24 44.38
N SER A 6 -9.40 -19.25 44.81
CA SER A 6 -9.94 -18.20 43.92
C SER A 6 -8.91 -17.16 43.52
N VAL A 7 -7.93 -16.85 44.38
CA VAL A 7 -6.86 -15.88 44.07
C VAL A 7 -5.87 -16.44 43.03
N GLY A 8 -5.55 -17.73 43.07
CA GLY A 8 -4.64 -18.38 42.13
C GLY A 8 -5.16 -18.40 40.69
N ILE A 9 -6.48 -18.58 40.50
CA ILE A 9 -7.11 -18.61 39.18
C ILE A 9 -7.07 -17.20 38.54
N VAL A 10 -7.36 -16.17 39.32
CA VAL A 10 -7.34 -14.78 38.84
C VAL A 10 -5.94 -14.36 38.39
N LEU A 11 -4.91 -14.65 39.20
CA LEU A 11 -3.52 -14.37 38.82
C LEU A 11 -3.05 -15.17 37.60
N ALA A 12 -3.52 -16.41 37.42
CA ALA A 12 -3.20 -17.21 36.24
C ALA A 12 -3.85 -16.67 34.96
N ILE A 13 -5.10 -16.19 35.03
CA ILE A 13 -5.79 -15.58 33.88
C ILE A 13 -5.14 -14.25 33.51
N PHE A 14 -4.86 -13.39 34.49
CA PHE A 14 -4.22 -12.09 34.23
C PHE A 14 -2.74 -12.23 33.84
N GLY A 15 -1.99 -13.14 34.46
CA GLY A 15 -0.58 -13.41 34.13
C GLY A 15 -0.41 -14.13 32.79
N GLY A 16 -1.26 -15.11 32.48
CA GLY A 16 -1.24 -15.82 31.20
C GLY A 16 -1.70 -14.95 30.03
N GLY A 17 -2.73 -14.12 30.24
CA GLY A 17 -3.17 -13.11 29.26
C GLY A 17 -2.11 -12.04 29.01
N ALA A 18 -1.48 -11.52 30.08
CA ALA A 18 -0.41 -10.55 29.96
C ALA A 18 0.85 -11.13 29.28
N TRP A 19 1.23 -12.38 29.57
CA TRP A 19 2.35 -13.05 28.89
C TRP A 19 2.03 -13.36 27.43
N TYR A 20 0.80 -13.77 27.11
CA TYR A 20 0.36 -13.97 25.74
C TYR A 20 0.39 -12.66 24.94
N VAL A 21 -0.15 -11.57 25.48
CA VAL A 21 -0.13 -10.24 24.86
C VAL A 21 1.30 -9.71 24.75
N TRP A 22 2.11 -9.85 25.79
CA TRP A 22 3.51 -9.43 25.79
C TRP A 22 4.30 -10.21 24.73
N ASN A 23 4.20 -11.54 24.69
CA ASN A 23 4.86 -12.36 23.67
C ASN A 23 4.31 -12.07 22.25
N TYR A 24 3.01 -11.79 22.09
CA TYR A 24 2.41 -11.34 20.83
C TYR A 24 2.98 -9.99 20.34
N ASN A 25 3.44 -9.12 21.26
CA ASN A 25 3.97 -7.78 20.95
C ASN A 25 5.51 -7.66 20.96
N THR A 26 6.23 -8.52 21.71
CA THR A 26 7.67 -8.36 22.01
C THR A 26 8.57 -9.56 21.66
N SER A 27 8.06 -10.61 21.02
CA SER A 27 8.91 -11.74 20.61
C SER A 27 10.05 -11.28 19.67
N PRO A 28 11.30 -11.74 19.88
CA PRO A 28 12.50 -11.25 19.18
C PRO A 28 12.54 -11.59 17.68
N THR A 29 11.62 -12.41 17.17
CA THR A 29 11.41 -12.71 15.75
C THR A 29 10.28 -11.91 15.11
N GLY A 30 9.73 -10.90 15.80
CA GLY A 30 8.70 -10.01 15.27
C GLY A 30 7.30 -10.59 15.47
N GLY A 31 6.68 -10.26 16.59
CA GLY A 31 5.30 -10.65 16.90
C GLY A 31 4.32 -10.35 15.77
N LYS A 32 3.31 -11.21 15.59
CA LYS A 32 2.31 -11.14 14.51
C LYS A 32 1.71 -9.74 14.34
N ALA A 33 1.58 -8.96 15.43
CA ALA A 33 1.18 -7.56 15.41
C ALA A 33 2.10 -6.65 14.59
N LYS A 34 3.44 -6.75 14.74
CA LYS A 34 4.38 -5.96 13.93
C LYS A 34 4.38 -6.40 12.47
N ALA A 35 4.29 -7.70 12.23
CA ALA A 35 4.19 -8.23 10.87
C ALA A 35 2.88 -7.81 10.18
N GLU A 36 1.78 -7.78 10.92
CA GLU A 36 0.47 -7.31 10.45
C GLU A 36 0.45 -5.79 10.23
N ALA A 37 0.95 -5.00 11.19
CA ALA A 37 1.09 -3.55 11.03
C ALA A 37 2.00 -3.19 9.85
N SER A 38 3.12 -3.91 9.67
CA SER A 38 4.02 -3.71 8.52
C SER A 38 3.37 -4.12 7.20
N ARG A 39 2.57 -5.19 7.18
CA ARG A 39 1.79 -5.59 5.99
C ARG A 39 0.72 -4.55 5.65
N SER A 40 0.01 -4.04 6.66
CA SER A 40 -0.99 -2.99 6.48
C SER A 40 -0.35 -1.69 5.98
N ALA A 41 0.78 -1.28 6.57
CA ALA A 41 1.52 -0.11 6.12
C ALA A 41 1.99 -0.26 4.65
N ARG A 42 2.54 -1.41 4.28
CA ARG A 42 2.93 -1.71 2.89
C ARG A 42 1.72 -1.74 1.95
N ALA A 43 0.56 -2.22 2.40
CA ALA A 43 -0.65 -2.21 1.60
C ALA A 43 -1.20 -0.80 1.38
N VAL A 44 -1.07 0.09 2.37
CA VAL A 44 -1.43 1.51 2.24
C VAL A 44 -0.46 2.23 1.32
N GLU A 45 0.85 2.02 1.49
CA GLU A 45 1.89 2.58 0.63
C GLU A 45 1.73 2.15 -0.82
N ALA A 46 1.45 0.86 -1.07
CA ALA A 46 1.21 0.34 -2.42
C ALA A 46 0.02 1.03 -3.10
N LYS A 47 -1.05 1.34 -2.35
CA LYS A 47 -2.22 2.05 -2.90
C LYS A 47 -1.88 3.47 -3.33
N THR A 48 -0.94 4.14 -2.68
CA THR A 48 -0.48 5.47 -3.09
C THR A 48 0.14 5.46 -4.49
N HIS A 49 0.58 4.28 -4.98
CA HIS A 49 1.24 4.11 -6.27
C HIS A 49 0.39 3.37 -7.31
N ASP A 50 -0.90 3.15 -7.01
CA ASP A 50 -1.85 2.46 -7.88
C ASP A 50 -3.01 3.42 -8.19
N PRO A 51 -2.78 4.44 -9.05
CA PRO A 51 -3.79 5.44 -9.36
C PRO A 51 -4.99 4.83 -10.09
N GLU A 52 -6.16 5.42 -9.88
CA GLU A 52 -7.37 5.14 -10.64
C GLU A 52 -7.61 6.21 -11.72
N ILE A 53 -8.44 5.89 -12.71
CA ILE A 53 -8.83 6.87 -13.74
C ILE A 53 -9.46 8.09 -13.07
N GLY A 54 -8.86 9.26 -13.31
CA GLY A 54 -9.26 10.52 -12.71
C GLY A 54 -8.33 11.02 -11.61
N ASP A 55 -7.47 10.18 -11.05
CA ASP A 55 -6.52 10.57 -10.01
C ASP A 55 -5.40 11.45 -10.59
N CYS A 56 -5.00 12.43 -9.80
CA CYS A 56 -3.83 13.25 -10.10
C CYS A 56 -2.59 12.64 -9.45
N VAL A 57 -1.50 12.63 -10.20
CA VAL A 57 -0.26 12.01 -9.79
C VAL A 57 0.92 12.93 -10.05
N LYS A 58 1.96 12.75 -9.23
CA LYS A 58 3.33 13.08 -9.62
C LYS A 58 4.06 11.81 -10.02
N VAL A 59 4.92 11.88 -11.02
CA VAL A 59 5.72 10.74 -11.45
C VAL A 59 7.16 10.94 -11.00
N ALA A 60 7.62 10.10 -10.08
CA ALA A 60 9.02 10.09 -9.69
C ALA A 60 9.85 9.32 -10.72
N ASP A 61 11.05 9.83 -11.02
CA ASP A 61 12.03 9.22 -11.94
C ASP A 61 11.45 8.87 -13.34
N PRO A 62 10.97 9.87 -14.10
CA PRO A 62 10.23 9.64 -15.34
C PRO A 62 11.07 9.03 -16.48
N GLU A 63 12.40 9.14 -16.43
CA GLU A 63 13.34 8.62 -17.44
C GLU A 63 13.90 7.23 -17.09
N GLY A 64 13.74 6.78 -15.84
CA GLY A 64 14.27 5.52 -15.32
C GLY A 64 13.17 4.51 -14.99
N HIS A 65 12.85 4.40 -13.70
CA HIS A 65 11.78 3.53 -13.20
C HIS A 65 10.61 4.39 -12.70
N PRO A 66 9.70 4.78 -13.60
CA PRO A 66 8.64 5.72 -13.23
C PRO A 66 7.69 5.12 -12.21
N VAL A 67 7.52 5.82 -11.09
CA VAL A 67 6.56 5.46 -10.04
C VAL A 67 5.56 6.60 -9.88
N PRO A 68 4.28 6.41 -10.25
CA PRO A 68 3.25 7.39 -10.00
C PRO A 68 2.95 7.44 -8.50
N THR A 69 2.67 8.61 -7.97
CA THR A 69 2.24 8.82 -6.59
C THR A 69 0.99 9.68 -6.63
N ILE A 70 -0.13 9.17 -6.10
CA ILE A 70 -1.40 9.89 -6.03
C ILE A 70 -1.21 11.13 -5.14
N VAL A 71 -1.62 12.27 -5.65
CA VAL A 71 -1.61 13.58 -4.97
C VAL A 71 -2.95 14.27 -5.20
N ASP A 72 -3.23 15.29 -4.39
CA ASP A 72 -4.42 16.12 -4.60
C ASP A 72 -4.32 16.88 -5.93
N CYS A 73 -5.40 16.89 -6.72
CA CYS A 73 -5.42 17.56 -8.03
C CYS A 73 -5.25 19.09 -7.97
N ALA A 74 -5.55 19.72 -6.83
CA ALA A 74 -5.32 21.14 -6.59
C ALA A 74 -3.89 21.42 -6.07
N SER A 75 -3.11 20.38 -5.80
CA SER A 75 -1.73 20.52 -5.38
C SER A 75 -0.86 21.06 -6.53
N PRO A 76 0.10 21.96 -6.25
CA PRO A 76 1.13 22.33 -7.24
C PRO A 76 2.05 21.16 -7.58
N GLU A 77 2.02 20.07 -6.81
CA GLU A 77 2.75 18.84 -7.12
C GLU A 77 2.01 17.93 -8.14
N ALA A 78 0.77 18.26 -8.51
CA ALA A 78 0.00 17.46 -9.45
C ALA A 78 0.50 17.71 -10.89
N GLU A 79 1.21 16.73 -11.45
CA GLU A 79 1.81 16.86 -12.78
C GLU A 79 0.92 16.27 -13.88
N TYR A 80 0.31 15.13 -13.59
CA TYR A 80 -0.49 14.38 -14.56
C TYR A 80 -1.79 13.88 -13.94
N LYS A 81 -2.79 13.64 -14.78
CA LYS A 81 -4.04 12.99 -14.43
C LYS A 81 -4.12 11.65 -15.14
N MET A 82 -4.43 10.59 -14.41
CA MET A 82 -4.63 9.28 -15.01
C MET A 82 -5.91 9.30 -15.84
N ALA A 83 -5.79 8.94 -17.12
CA ALA A 83 -6.87 9.05 -18.08
C ALA A 83 -7.37 7.68 -18.56
N ASP A 84 -6.49 6.69 -18.65
CA ASP A 84 -6.86 5.33 -19.05
C ASP A 84 -5.90 4.27 -18.51
N GLN A 85 -6.36 3.01 -18.48
CA GLN A 85 -5.56 1.83 -18.20
C GLN A 85 -5.80 0.78 -19.29
N LEU A 86 -4.77 0.51 -20.08
CA LEU A 86 -4.83 -0.48 -21.15
C LEU A 86 -4.30 -1.81 -20.65
N LEU A 87 -5.03 -2.91 -20.91
CA LEU A 87 -4.64 -4.26 -20.52
C LEU A 87 -4.09 -5.04 -21.72
N GLY A 88 -2.91 -5.65 -21.57
CA GLY A 88 -2.26 -6.51 -22.55
C GLY A 88 -0.84 -6.07 -22.92
N ASP A 89 0.00 -7.04 -23.28
CA ASP A 89 1.45 -6.91 -23.47
C ASP A 89 1.85 -6.02 -24.68
N ASP A 90 0.90 -5.71 -25.57
CA ASP A 90 1.10 -4.90 -26.77
C ASP A 90 0.49 -3.49 -26.65
N LYS A 91 -0.09 -3.15 -25.51
CA LYS A 91 -0.82 -1.90 -25.34
C LYS A 91 0.12 -0.76 -24.99
N HIS A 92 0.18 0.21 -25.89
CA HIS A 92 0.83 1.49 -25.71
C HIS A 92 -0.24 2.59 -25.71
N CYS A 93 0.01 3.66 -24.95
CA CYS A 93 -0.86 4.83 -24.97
C CYS A 93 -0.87 5.45 -26.38
N GLY A 94 -2.06 5.82 -26.85
CA GLY A 94 -2.22 6.60 -28.08
C GLY A 94 -1.62 8.01 -27.96
N LYS A 95 -1.61 8.74 -29.08
CA LYS A 95 -1.05 10.10 -29.18
C LYS A 95 -1.83 11.16 -28.39
N GLU A 96 -3.03 10.83 -27.94
CA GLU A 96 -3.90 11.65 -27.12
C GLU A 96 -3.43 11.75 -25.66
N PHE A 97 -2.52 10.88 -25.24
CA PHE A 97 -1.93 10.88 -23.91
C PHE A 97 -0.54 11.52 -23.95
N ASP A 98 -0.19 12.21 -22.87
CA ASP A 98 1.09 12.90 -22.73
C ASP A 98 2.19 12.01 -22.14
N TYR A 99 1.80 10.98 -21.37
CA TYR A 99 2.74 10.07 -20.71
C TYR A 99 2.14 8.69 -20.48
N GLY A 100 2.98 7.65 -20.44
CA GLY A 100 2.54 6.27 -20.22
C GLY A 100 3.54 5.47 -19.41
N ILE A 101 3.04 4.70 -18.43
CA ILE A 101 3.85 3.79 -17.60
C ILE A 101 3.43 2.36 -17.89
N ARG A 102 4.37 1.53 -18.33
CA ARG A 102 4.14 0.11 -18.58
C ARG A 102 4.51 -0.73 -17.35
N TYR A 103 3.55 -1.51 -16.88
CA TYR A 103 3.73 -2.51 -15.84
C TYR A 103 3.73 -3.89 -16.49
N VAL A 104 4.88 -4.55 -16.40
CA VAL A 104 5.03 -5.95 -16.83
C VAL A 104 4.94 -6.84 -15.60
N SER A 105 4.06 -7.85 -15.63
CA SER A 105 3.87 -8.76 -14.50
C SER A 105 3.98 -10.21 -14.92
N SER A 106 4.76 -11.00 -14.17
CA SER A 106 4.81 -12.46 -14.36
C SER A 106 3.59 -13.20 -13.80
N ARG A 107 2.71 -12.51 -13.05
CA ARG A 107 1.56 -13.10 -12.33
C ARG A 107 0.22 -12.43 -12.64
N ARG A 108 0.24 -11.29 -13.32
CA ARG A 108 -0.96 -10.55 -13.73
C ARG A 108 -0.85 -10.23 -15.21
N ILE A 109 -1.96 -9.80 -15.80
CA ILE A 109 -1.98 -9.27 -17.16
C ILE A 109 -1.13 -8.00 -17.16
N ASP A 110 -0.24 -7.84 -18.15
CA ASP A 110 0.48 -6.59 -18.34
C ASP A 110 -0.51 -5.44 -18.48
N SER A 111 -0.14 -4.27 -17.97
CA SER A 111 -0.98 -3.08 -18.08
C SER A 111 -0.14 -1.86 -18.36
N THR A 112 -0.69 -0.95 -19.14
CA THR A 112 -0.10 0.36 -19.38
C THR A 112 -1.04 1.43 -18.84
N LEU A 113 -0.56 2.22 -17.88
CA LEU A 113 -1.27 3.39 -17.37
C LEU A 113 -1.00 4.57 -18.30
N CYS A 114 -2.05 5.27 -18.71
CA CYS A 114 -1.98 6.39 -19.64
C CYS A 114 -2.43 7.68 -18.96
N PHE A 115 -1.62 8.72 -19.11
CA PHE A 115 -1.76 9.97 -18.37
C PHE A 115 -1.83 11.17 -19.31
N THR A 116 -2.60 12.18 -18.90
CA THR A 116 -2.67 13.49 -19.53
C THR A 116 -2.06 14.54 -18.60
N LYS A 117 -1.29 15.47 -19.15
CA LYS A 117 -0.65 16.53 -18.37
C LYS A 117 -1.69 17.50 -17.82
N ILE A 118 -1.58 17.84 -16.54
CA ILE A 118 -2.44 18.85 -15.92
C ILE A 118 -1.97 20.22 -16.41
N ARG A 119 -2.92 21.04 -16.88
CA ARG A 119 -2.68 22.43 -17.26
C ARG A 119 -3.34 23.30 -16.19
N HIS A 120 -2.53 23.95 -15.37
CA HIS A 120 -2.96 24.94 -14.39
C HIS A 120 -3.39 26.24 -15.08
#